data_AF-A0A183URK9-F1
#
_entry.id   AF-A0A183URK9-F1
#
_cell.length_a   1.000
_cell.length_b   1.000
_cell.length_c   1.000
_cell.angle_alpha   90.00
_cell.angle_beta   90.00
_cell.angle_gamma   90.00
#
_symmetry.space_group_name_H-M   'P 1'
#
loop_
_entity.id
_entity.type
_entity.pdbx_description
1 polymer ?
#
loop_
_entity_poly.entity_id
_entity_poly.type
_entity_poly.pdbx_seq_one_letter_code
_entity_poly.pdbx_strand_id
1 'polypeptide(L)'
;LQPGGHSAAGSVRSISVNSSYVAGGKRGSSASGVSGTSMGGTSDKPEKGELTDTYSKLNDLCRINNQLLIALGVGHPKIDQICTLLARYGIHPKMTGAGGGGSVFAFLKPDTSTTVLTMIKDELTKLDYELWQPPLGGPGVVCHAGKPDLFNVPIPSFTTPSTTTTASSESSHSTPSSSHHRHHHPKK
;
A
#
# COMPACT_ATOMS: atom_id res chain seq x y z
N LEU A 1 71.34 7.06 9.52
CA LEU A 1 70.39 7.73 8.60
C LEU A 1 69.45 8.55 9.47
N GLN A 2 69.58 9.87 9.42
CA GLN A 2 68.79 10.84 10.18
C GLN A 2 67.31 10.87 9.75
N PRO A 3 66.42 11.45 10.58
CA PRO A 3 64.97 11.49 10.41
C PRO A 3 64.52 12.74 9.63
N GLY A 4 63.30 12.69 9.06
CA GLY A 4 62.67 13.85 8.42
C GLY A 4 61.16 13.82 8.60
N GLY A 5 60.66 14.60 9.54
CA GLY A 5 59.25 14.97 9.63
C GLY A 5 59.01 16.27 8.88
N HIS A 6 57.83 16.40 8.25
CA HIS A 6 57.25 17.69 7.87
C HIS A 6 55.74 17.64 8.13
N SER A 7 55.30 18.51 9.04
CA SER A 7 53.91 18.94 9.21
C SER A 7 53.51 19.89 8.09
N ALA A 8 52.27 19.82 7.61
CA ALA A 8 51.56 20.97 7.05
C ALA A 8 50.04 20.75 7.13
N ALA A 9 49.34 21.84 7.45
CA ALA A 9 47.97 21.91 7.88
C ALA A 9 46.94 21.91 6.75
N GLY A 10 45.74 21.41 7.08
CA GLY A 10 44.46 22.11 6.87
C GLY A 10 43.90 22.22 5.45
N SER A 11 42.77 21.54 5.20
CA SER A 11 41.59 22.19 4.62
C SER A 11 40.36 21.32 4.85
N VAL A 12 39.50 21.77 5.76
CA VAL A 12 38.15 21.23 5.94
C VAL A 12 37.35 21.66 4.72
N ARG A 13 36.81 20.72 3.94
CA ARG A 13 35.80 21.01 2.92
C ARG A 13 34.58 20.16 3.20
N SER A 14 33.60 20.79 3.83
CA SER A 14 32.20 20.38 3.80
C SER A 14 31.74 20.32 2.35
N ILE A 15 31.26 19.17 1.90
CA ILE A 15 30.50 19.08 0.66
C ILE A 15 29.05 19.04 1.07
N SER A 16 28.42 20.21 0.96
CA SER A 16 26.99 20.41 1.07
C SER A 16 26.27 19.55 0.04
N VAL A 17 25.39 18.70 0.53
CA VAL A 17 24.29 18.11 -0.24
C VAL A 17 23.46 19.21 -0.88
N ASN A 18 23.44 19.28 -2.20
CA ASN A 18 22.37 19.94 -2.92
C ASN A 18 21.81 18.98 -3.96
N SER A 19 20.78 18.25 -3.54
CA SER A 19 19.95 17.39 -4.37
C SER A 19 19.00 18.26 -5.19
N SER A 20 19.39 18.66 -6.40
CA SER A 20 18.48 19.26 -7.36
C SER A 20 17.81 18.18 -8.21
N TYR A 21 16.58 17.83 -7.84
CA TYR A 21 15.67 17.10 -8.73
C TYR A 21 15.26 18.03 -9.88
N VAL A 22 15.69 17.71 -11.11
CA VAL A 22 15.15 18.34 -12.32
C VAL A 22 14.07 17.43 -12.89
N ALA A 23 12.81 17.83 -12.71
CA ALA A 23 11.67 17.21 -13.36
C ALA A 23 11.55 17.76 -14.79
N GLY A 24 11.57 16.89 -15.82
CA GLY A 24 11.24 17.32 -17.18
C GLY A 24 11.82 16.49 -18.33
N GLY A 25 11.68 15.15 -18.30
CA GLY A 25 12.01 14.30 -19.45
C GLY A 25 10.77 13.93 -20.26
N LYS A 26 10.57 14.57 -21.42
CA LYS A 26 9.59 14.17 -22.45
C LYS A 26 9.92 12.75 -22.92
N ARG A 27 9.08 11.77 -22.58
CA ARG A 27 9.23 10.39 -23.03
C ARG A 27 8.79 10.30 -24.49
N GLY A 28 9.75 10.21 -25.41
CA GLY A 28 9.51 9.79 -26.78
C GLY A 28 9.33 8.28 -26.83
N SER A 29 8.22 7.82 -27.39
CA SER A 29 7.91 6.41 -27.60
C SER A 29 8.68 5.86 -28.79
N SER A 30 9.51 4.85 -28.55
CA SER A 30 9.88 3.82 -29.55
C SER A 30 10.71 2.74 -28.85
N ALA A 31 10.05 1.74 -28.27
CA ALA A 31 10.68 0.48 -27.92
C ALA A 31 10.29 -0.54 -29.01
N SER A 32 11.22 -0.81 -29.91
CA SER A 32 11.10 -1.85 -30.93
C SER A 32 11.27 -3.22 -30.26
N GLY A 33 10.17 -3.93 -30.05
CA GLY A 33 10.19 -5.34 -29.64
C GLY A 33 10.46 -6.23 -30.86
N VAL A 34 11.54 -7.02 -30.78
CA VAL A 34 11.91 -8.01 -31.78
C VAL A 34 10.82 -9.07 -31.95
N SER A 35 10.55 -9.40 -33.22
CA SER A 35 9.51 -10.30 -33.70
C SER A 35 9.78 -11.76 -33.36
N GLY A 36 8.77 -12.46 -32.84
CA GLY A 36 8.61 -13.91 -32.91
C GLY A 36 7.38 -14.24 -33.73
N THR A 37 7.56 -14.64 -34.98
CA THR A 37 6.54 -15.02 -35.93
C THR A 37 5.96 -16.41 -35.62
N SER A 38 4.63 -16.52 -35.50
CA SER A 38 3.92 -17.75 -35.88
C SER A 38 2.68 -17.38 -36.69
N MET A 39 2.77 -17.57 -38.00
CA MET A 39 1.65 -17.51 -38.94
C MET A 39 0.73 -18.72 -38.75
N GLY A 40 -0.58 -18.49 -38.72
CA GLY A 40 -1.56 -19.52 -39.07
C GLY A 40 -2.97 -19.35 -38.48
N GLY A 41 -3.92 -18.94 -39.32
CA GLY A 41 -5.30 -19.48 -39.29
C GLY A 41 -6.40 -18.64 -38.64
N THR A 42 -7.48 -18.47 -39.38
CA THR A 42 -8.71 -17.69 -39.13
C THR A 42 -9.71 -18.28 -38.11
N SER A 43 -10.57 -17.41 -37.57
CA SER A 43 -11.86 -17.63 -36.90
C SER A 43 -11.91 -17.93 -35.38
N ASP A 44 -12.54 -16.98 -34.67
CA ASP A 44 -13.40 -17.10 -33.48
C ASP A 44 -12.81 -17.62 -32.14
N LYS A 45 -12.57 -16.66 -31.22
CA LYS A 45 -12.23 -16.77 -29.77
C LYS A 45 -10.83 -17.30 -29.35
N PRO A 46 -9.77 -16.44 -29.35
CA PRO A 46 -8.51 -16.72 -28.66
C PRO A 46 -8.33 -16.00 -27.30
N GLU A 47 -9.13 -14.99 -26.98
CA GLU A 47 -8.89 -14.08 -25.84
C GLU A 47 -8.85 -14.77 -24.45
N LYS A 48 -9.63 -15.83 -24.25
CA LYS A 48 -9.78 -16.47 -22.92
C LYS A 48 -8.52 -17.25 -22.49
N GLY A 49 -7.82 -17.88 -23.45
CA GLY A 49 -6.61 -18.65 -23.18
C GLY A 49 -5.46 -17.74 -22.77
N GLU A 50 -5.23 -16.68 -23.55
CA GLU A 50 -4.14 -15.72 -23.32
C GLU A 50 -4.26 -14.95 -21.99
N LEU A 51 -5.50 -14.58 -21.61
CA LEU A 51 -5.76 -13.99 -20.29
C LEU A 51 -5.40 -14.95 -19.16
N THR A 52 -5.80 -16.23 -19.27
CA THR A 52 -5.51 -17.23 -18.24
C THR A 52 -4.00 -17.43 -18.05
N ASP A 53 -3.23 -17.40 -19.12
CA ASP A 53 -1.77 -17.48 -19.09
C ASP A 53 -1.16 -16.23 -18.43
N THR A 54 -1.70 -15.05 -18.75
CA THR A 54 -1.27 -13.78 -18.15
C THR A 54 -1.48 -13.78 -16.63
N TYR A 55 -2.67 -14.18 -16.16
CA TYR A 55 -2.95 -14.27 -14.73
C TYR A 55 -2.09 -15.31 -14.02
N SER A 56 -1.75 -16.41 -14.70
CA SER A 56 -0.84 -17.42 -14.15
C SER A 56 0.58 -16.85 -13.97
N LYS A 57 1.10 -16.11 -14.97
CA LYS A 57 2.38 -15.39 -14.86
C LYS A 57 2.37 -14.35 -13.73
N LEU A 58 1.29 -13.58 -13.58
CA LEU A 58 1.14 -12.62 -12.48
C LEU A 58 1.18 -13.31 -11.12
N ASN A 59 0.55 -14.47 -11.00
CA ASN A 59 0.55 -15.28 -9.78
C ASN A 59 1.96 -15.78 -9.44
N ASP A 60 2.72 -16.23 -10.44
CA ASP A 60 4.13 -16.61 -10.26
C ASP A 60 5.01 -15.44 -9.83
N LEU A 61 4.82 -14.26 -10.43
CA LEU A 61 5.53 -13.05 -10.04
C LEU A 61 5.22 -12.64 -8.61
N CYS A 62 3.94 -12.72 -8.18
CA CYS A 62 3.55 -12.50 -6.80
C CYS A 62 4.23 -13.49 -5.85
N ARG A 63 4.22 -14.78 -6.18
CA ARG A 63 4.87 -15.83 -5.40
C ARG A 63 6.36 -15.56 -5.23
N ILE A 64 7.08 -15.33 -6.33
CA ILE A 64 8.52 -15.07 -6.32
C ILE A 64 8.83 -13.82 -5.50
N ASN A 65 8.12 -12.73 -5.74
CA ASN A 65 8.35 -11.47 -5.03
C ASN A 65 8.09 -11.62 -3.53
N ASN A 66 7.03 -12.33 -3.12
CA ASN A 66 6.75 -12.56 -1.71
C ASN A 66 7.88 -13.34 -1.02
N GLN A 67 8.44 -14.36 -1.68
CA GLN A 67 9.58 -15.11 -1.15
C GLN A 67 10.84 -14.25 -1.04
N LEU A 68 11.09 -13.37 -2.01
CA LEU A 68 12.19 -12.40 -1.92
C LEU A 68 12.00 -11.43 -0.73
N LEU A 69 10.78 -10.96 -0.48
CA LEU A 69 10.49 -10.09 0.67
C LEU A 69 10.67 -10.82 2.00
N ILE A 70 10.28 -12.08 2.09
CA ILE A 70 10.57 -12.92 3.27
C ILE A 70 12.08 -13.05 3.46
N ALA A 71 12.85 -13.30 2.40
CA ALA A 71 14.31 -13.40 2.46
C ALA A 71 14.99 -12.09 2.89
N LEU A 72 14.36 -10.93 2.63
CA LEU A 72 14.81 -9.62 3.12
C LEU A 72 14.46 -9.36 4.60
N GLY A 73 13.80 -10.30 5.27
CA GLY A 73 13.48 -10.21 6.70
C GLY A 73 12.22 -9.42 7.02
N VAL A 74 11.39 -9.07 6.03
CA VAL A 74 10.12 -8.36 6.24
C VAL A 74 8.90 -9.29 6.25
N GLY A 75 9.11 -10.60 6.43
CA GLY A 75 8.05 -11.59 6.59
C GLY A 75 7.25 -11.45 7.89
N HIS A 76 6.15 -12.18 8.00
CA HIS A 76 5.34 -12.25 9.22
C HIS A 76 4.51 -13.54 9.28
N PRO A 77 4.43 -14.25 10.42
CA PRO A 77 3.73 -15.55 10.50
C PRO A 77 2.26 -15.51 10.04
N LYS A 78 1.53 -14.42 10.32
CA LYS A 78 0.15 -14.24 9.82
C LYS A 78 0.08 -14.14 8.29
N ILE A 79 1.06 -13.52 7.65
CA ILE A 79 1.13 -13.46 6.19
C ILE A 79 1.41 -14.87 5.64
N ASP A 80 2.34 -15.60 6.24
CA ASP A 80 2.66 -16.97 5.83
C ASP A 80 1.44 -17.91 5.95
N GLN A 81 0.62 -17.70 6.98
CA GLN A 81 -0.66 -18.39 7.14
C GLN A 81 -1.63 -18.08 5.99
N ILE A 82 -1.79 -16.81 5.61
CA ILE A 82 -2.62 -16.41 4.46
C ILE A 82 -2.08 -16.99 3.16
N CYS A 83 -0.76 -16.91 2.94
CA CYS A 83 -0.09 -17.48 1.77
C CYS A 83 -0.35 -19.00 1.65
N THR A 84 -0.23 -19.72 2.76
CA THR A 84 -0.45 -21.17 2.81
C THR A 84 -1.91 -21.52 2.53
N LEU A 85 -2.85 -20.77 3.13
CA LEU A 85 -4.28 -20.95 2.91
C LEU A 85 -4.64 -20.75 1.43
N LEU A 86 -4.21 -19.64 0.82
CA LEU A 86 -4.51 -19.29 -0.56
C LEU A 86 -3.82 -20.21 -1.58
N ALA A 87 -2.64 -20.73 -1.26
CA ALA A 87 -1.93 -21.68 -2.12
C ALA A 87 -2.73 -22.96 -2.39
N ARG A 88 -3.60 -23.39 -1.46
CA ARG A 88 -4.51 -24.54 -1.66
C ARG A 88 -5.51 -24.31 -2.80
N TYR A 89 -5.80 -23.05 -3.11
CA TYR A 89 -6.68 -22.63 -4.20
C TYR A 89 -5.91 -22.22 -5.46
N GLY A 90 -4.59 -22.44 -5.50
CA GLY A 90 -3.74 -22.00 -6.61
C GLY A 90 -3.59 -20.48 -6.71
N ILE A 91 -3.76 -19.77 -5.59
CA ILE A 91 -3.62 -18.32 -5.51
C ILE A 91 -2.38 -17.99 -4.66
N HIS A 92 -1.42 -17.27 -5.25
CA HIS A 92 -0.21 -16.85 -4.56
C HIS A 92 -0.25 -15.34 -4.31
N PRO A 93 -0.47 -14.91 -3.05
CA PRO A 93 -0.47 -13.50 -2.68
C PRO A 93 0.95 -12.95 -2.52
N LYS A 94 1.06 -11.62 -2.55
CA LYS A 94 2.24 -10.83 -2.20
C LYS A 94 1.89 -9.82 -1.11
N MET A 95 2.74 -9.69 -0.09
CA MET A 95 2.63 -8.63 0.91
C MET A 95 2.77 -7.23 0.31
N THR A 96 2.10 -6.24 0.91
CA THR A 96 2.13 -4.85 0.44
C THR A 96 2.45 -3.89 1.59
N GLY A 97 3.10 -2.77 1.27
CA GLY A 97 3.62 -1.82 2.26
C GLY A 97 4.99 -2.20 2.80
N ALA A 98 5.23 -1.91 4.08
CA ALA A 98 6.52 -2.11 4.74
C ALA A 98 6.87 -3.59 5.02
N GLY A 99 5.87 -4.48 5.04
CA GLY A 99 6.00 -5.85 5.54
C GLY A 99 5.84 -5.93 7.06
N GLY A 100 6.19 -7.08 7.65
CA GLY A 100 6.04 -7.33 9.10
C GLY A 100 4.58 -7.50 9.54
N GLY A 101 3.65 -7.72 8.61
CA GLY A 101 2.21 -7.85 8.85
C GLY A 101 1.39 -6.99 7.89
N GLY A 102 0.19 -6.60 8.31
CA GLY A 102 -0.70 -5.77 7.50
C GLY A 102 -1.45 -6.57 6.44
N SER A 103 -1.35 -6.13 5.18
CA SER A 103 -2.18 -6.65 4.09
C SER A 103 -1.34 -7.40 3.05
N VAL A 104 -2.01 -8.32 2.37
CA VAL A 104 -1.52 -8.96 1.16
C VAL A 104 -2.52 -8.70 0.03
N PHE A 105 -2.04 -8.79 -1.21
CA PHE A 105 -2.93 -8.80 -2.37
C PHE A 105 -2.59 -9.99 -3.26
N ALA A 106 -3.58 -10.46 -4.03
CA ALA A 106 -3.42 -11.53 -5.00
C ALA A 106 -4.25 -11.25 -6.24
N PHE A 107 -3.82 -11.84 -7.36
CA PHE A 107 -4.60 -11.83 -8.60
C PHE A 107 -5.49 -13.07 -8.67
N LEU A 108 -6.79 -12.85 -8.86
CA LEU A 108 -7.77 -13.91 -9.10
C LEU A 108 -7.88 -14.16 -10.59
N LYS A 109 -7.81 -15.42 -11.01
CA LYS A 109 -8.03 -15.76 -12.43
C LYS A 109 -9.47 -15.43 -12.83
N PRO A 110 -9.74 -14.98 -14.06
CA PRO A 110 -11.09 -14.62 -14.50
C PRO A 110 -12.13 -15.75 -14.42
N ASP A 111 -11.67 -17.00 -14.39
CA ASP A 111 -12.48 -18.22 -14.29
C ASP A 111 -12.64 -18.74 -12.84
N THR A 112 -12.15 -18.00 -11.85
CA THR A 112 -12.29 -18.38 -10.44
C THR A 112 -13.78 -18.41 -10.07
N SER A 113 -14.29 -19.58 -9.73
CA SER A 113 -15.71 -19.75 -9.40
C SER A 113 -16.10 -19.00 -8.12
N THR A 114 -17.34 -18.52 -8.07
CA THR A 114 -17.91 -17.86 -6.88
C THR A 114 -17.85 -18.76 -5.65
N THR A 115 -18.04 -20.07 -5.81
CA THR A 115 -17.94 -21.04 -4.72
C THR A 115 -16.55 -21.02 -4.07
N VAL A 116 -15.49 -21.00 -4.88
CA VAL A 116 -14.10 -20.90 -4.38
C VAL A 116 -13.90 -19.57 -3.63
N LEU A 117 -14.44 -18.46 -4.15
CA LEU A 117 -14.34 -17.17 -3.48
C LEU A 117 -15.05 -17.15 -2.12
N THR A 118 -16.24 -17.74 -2.03
CA THR A 118 -16.97 -17.87 -0.76
C THR A 118 -16.20 -18.73 0.23
N MET A 119 -15.65 -19.87 -0.20
CA MET A 119 -14.83 -20.72 0.67
C MET A 119 -13.60 -19.99 1.21
N ILE A 120 -12.88 -19.27 0.34
CA ILE A 120 -11.72 -18.47 0.74
C ILE A 120 -12.15 -17.41 1.76
N LYS A 121 -13.25 -16.70 1.50
CA LYS A 121 -13.76 -15.67 2.40
C LYS A 121 -14.09 -16.24 3.78
N ASP A 122 -14.81 -17.35 3.82
CA ASP A 122 -15.22 -18.00 5.08
C ASP A 122 -14.01 -18.48 5.88
N GLU A 123 -13.01 -19.07 5.23
CA GLU A 123 -11.78 -19.50 5.90
C GLU A 123 -10.94 -18.32 6.41
N LEU A 124 -10.84 -17.23 5.65
CA LEU A 124 -10.14 -16.02 6.09
C LEU A 124 -10.86 -15.37 7.27
N THR A 125 -12.19 -15.27 7.24
CA THR A 125 -12.99 -14.71 8.33
C THR A 125 -12.90 -15.55 9.60
N LYS A 126 -12.83 -16.88 9.50
CA LYS A 126 -12.58 -17.76 10.67
C LYS A 126 -11.24 -17.53 11.35
N LEU A 127 -10.28 -16.94 10.64
CA LEU A 127 -8.95 -16.58 11.14
C LEU A 127 -8.84 -15.08 11.47
N ASP A 128 -9.97 -14.37 11.55
CA ASP A 128 -10.06 -12.93 11.81
C ASP A 128 -9.35 -12.06 10.75
N TYR A 129 -9.38 -12.49 9.49
CA TYR A 129 -8.91 -11.72 8.34
C TYR A 129 -10.07 -11.18 7.50
N GLU A 130 -9.88 -9.97 6.97
CA GLU A 130 -10.82 -9.35 6.04
C GLU A 130 -10.41 -9.60 4.58
N LEU A 131 -11.40 -9.90 3.74
CA LEU A 131 -11.21 -10.05 2.30
C LEU A 131 -11.94 -8.94 1.54
N TRP A 132 -11.19 -8.23 0.71
CA TRP A 132 -11.68 -7.14 -0.13
C TRP A 132 -11.35 -7.45 -1.60
N GLN A 133 -12.25 -7.08 -2.52
CA GLN A 133 -12.05 -7.26 -3.97
C GLN A 133 -12.09 -5.91 -4.72
N PRO A 134 -11.19 -4.96 -4.42
CA PRO A 134 -11.16 -3.69 -5.13
C PRO A 134 -10.61 -3.88 -6.55
N PRO A 135 -11.07 -3.11 -7.54
CA PRO A 135 -10.38 -3.01 -8.81
C PRO A 135 -9.00 -2.34 -8.61
N LEU A 136 -8.00 -2.81 -9.34
CA LEU A 136 -6.67 -2.19 -9.37
C LEU A 136 -6.56 -1.19 -10.53
N GLY A 137 -5.74 -0.15 -10.37
CA GLY A 137 -5.53 0.86 -11.42
C GLY A 137 -6.68 1.85 -11.58
N GLY A 138 -7.27 2.30 -10.46
CA GLY A 138 -8.33 3.30 -10.48
C GLY A 138 -7.89 4.65 -11.10
N PRO A 139 -8.84 5.57 -11.37
CA PRO A 139 -8.61 6.81 -12.11
C PRO A 139 -7.68 7.82 -11.40
N GLY A 140 -7.30 7.58 -10.14
CA GLY A 140 -6.53 8.52 -9.33
C GLY A 140 -7.42 9.63 -8.78
N VAL A 141 -6.97 10.88 -8.86
CA VAL A 141 -7.70 12.04 -8.36
C VAL A 141 -8.83 12.41 -9.34
N VAL A 142 -10.07 12.51 -8.84
CA VAL A 142 -11.26 12.84 -9.63
C VAL A 142 -12.07 13.93 -8.92
N CYS A 143 -12.63 14.87 -9.69
CA CYS A 143 -13.58 15.86 -9.19
C CYS A 143 -15.01 15.29 -9.27
N HIS A 144 -15.69 15.21 -8.14
CA HIS A 144 -17.10 14.81 -8.08
C HIS A 144 -18.01 16.04 -7.98
N ALA A 145 -19.13 16.06 -8.72
CA ALA A 145 -20.08 17.18 -8.72
C ALA A 145 -20.79 17.37 -7.36
N GLY A 146 -20.77 16.35 -6.51
CA GLY A 146 -21.26 16.37 -5.14
C GLY A 146 -20.54 15.30 -4.30
N LYS A 147 -20.86 15.23 -3.01
CA LYS A 147 -20.30 14.22 -2.11
C LYS A 147 -20.68 12.82 -2.61
N PRO A 148 -19.70 11.92 -2.90
CA PRO A 148 -20.01 10.56 -3.32
C PRO A 148 -20.76 9.78 -2.24
N ASP A 149 -21.70 8.93 -2.66
CA ASP A 149 -22.51 8.08 -1.77
C ASP A 149 -21.66 7.16 -0.88
N LEU A 150 -20.45 6.80 -1.33
CA LEU A 150 -19.48 6.03 -0.55
C LEU A 150 -19.17 6.67 0.82
N PHE A 151 -19.29 7.99 0.93
CA PHE A 151 -19.02 8.74 2.17
C PHE A 151 -20.29 9.05 2.98
N ASN A 152 -21.43 8.49 2.58
CA ASN A 152 -22.70 8.61 3.28
C ASN A 152 -22.92 7.36 4.15
N VAL A 153 -22.02 7.14 5.11
CA VAL A 153 -22.16 6.06 6.09
C VAL A 153 -23.19 6.50 7.14
N PRO A 154 -24.30 5.77 7.36
CA PRO A 154 -25.20 6.04 8.47
C PRO A 154 -24.42 5.87 9.76
N ILE A 155 -24.27 6.95 10.53
CA ILE A 155 -23.73 6.87 11.89
C ILE A 155 -24.80 6.14 12.71
N PRO A 156 -24.54 4.96 13.29
CA PRO A 156 -25.46 4.39 14.26
C PRO A 156 -25.54 5.37 15.43
N SER A 157 -26.71 5.96 15.64
CA SER A 157 -26.97 6.82 16.79
C SER A 157 -26.78 6.00 18.06
N PHE A 158 -25.65 6.17 18.75
CA PHE A 158 -25.55 5.80 20.15
C PHE A 158 -26.58 6.65 20.90
N THR A 159 -27.67 6.01 21.32
CA THR A 159 -28.64 6.61 22.23
C THR A 159 -27.93 6.86 23.56
N THR A 160 -27.40 8.06 23.74
CA THR A 160 -27.01 8.56 25.05
C THR A 160 -28.30 8.85 25.85
N PRO A 161 -28.46 8.31 27.07
CA PRO A 161 -29.59 8.66 27.91
C PRO A 161 -29.51 10.15 28.26
N SER A 162 -30.58 10.86 27.91
CA SER A 162 -30.82 12.27 28.17
C SER A 162 -30.87 12.57 29.67
N THR A 163 -29.94 13.39 30.16
CA THR A 163 -30.15 14.15 31.39
C THR A 163 -30.58 15.56 31.01
N THR A 164 -31.86 15.83 31.22
CA THR A 164 -32.49 17.15 31.14
C THR A 164 -31.77 18.15 32.05
N THR A 165 -31.26 19.26 31.52
CA THR A 165 -31.19 20.53 32.25
C THR A 165 -31.29 21.68 31.27
N THR A 166 -32.26 22.55 31.56
CA THR A 166 -32.70 23.71 30.80
C THR A 166 -31.77 24.91 31.03
N ALA A 167 -31.61 25.73 29.98
CA ALA A 167 -31.54 27.20 29.96
C ALA A 167 -30.26 27.89 29.44
N SER A 168 -30.55 28.91 28.61
CA SER A 168 -29.82 30.15 28.27
C SER A 168 -28.57 30.13 27.35
N SER A 169 -28.84 30.50 26.09
CA SER A 169 -28.31 31.67 25.35
C SER A 169 -26.88 32.20 25.56
N GLU A 170 -26.24 32.49 24.41
CA GLU A 170 -25.26 33.58 24.10
C GLU A 170 -23.87 33.16 23.58
N SER A 171 -23.69 33.42 22.28
CA SER A 171 -22.59 34.12 21.57
C SER A 171 -21.09 33.91 21.87
N SER A 172 -20.34 33.89 20.75
CA SER A 172 -19.03 34.52 20.50
C SER A 172 -17.72 33.83 20.94
N HIS A 173 -16.90 33.54 19.91
CA HIS A 173 -15.44 33.68 19.82
C HIS A 173 -14.57 33.51 21.08
N SER A 174 -13.65 32.53 21.07
CA SER A 174 -12.18 32.79 21.09
C SER A 174 -11.36 31.50 21.25
N THR A 175 -10.28 31.41 20.47
CA THR A 175 -9.13 30.51 20.65
C THR A 175 -8.36 30.84 21.93
N PRO A 176 -7.92 29.87 22.75
CA PRO A 176 -6.92 30.13 23.78
C PRO A 176 -5.51 29.78 23.28
N SER A 177 -4.66 30.82 23.19
CA SER A 177 -3.20 30.70 23.26
C SER A 177 -2.81 30.66 24.74
N SER A 178 -1.98 29.71 25.16
CA SER A 178 -1.40 29.68 26.51
C SER A 178 0.11 29.87 26.42
N SER A 179 0.53 31.05 26.88
CA SER A 179 1.91 31.47 27.06
C SER A 179 2.45 31.02 28.43
N HIS A 180 3.76 30.90 28.49
CA HIS A 180 4.61 30.49 29.59
C HIS A 180 4.25 31.01 31.00
N HIS A 181 4.36 30.13 31.99
CA HIS A 181 4.74 30.55 33.34
C HIS A 181 5.82 29.66 33.96
N ARG A 182 6.96 30.30 34.22
CA ARG A 182 8.17 29.84 34.89
C ARG A 182 8.02 30.17 36.37
N HIS A 183 8.03 29.16 37.24
CA HIS A 183 8.13 29.35 38.70
C HIS A 183 9.51 28.92 39.21
N HIS A 184 10.15 29.81 39.97
CA HIS A 184 11.45 29.63 40.61
C HIS A 184 11.29 29.37 42.11
N HIS A 185 12.11 28.44 42.62
CA HIS A 185 12.70 28.36 43.98
C HIS A 185 11.83 27.95 45.20
N PRO A 186 12.44 27.43 46.31
CA PRO A 186 13.82 27.63 46.77
C PRO A 186 14.63 26.38 47.21
N LYS A 187 15.89 26.69 47.58
CA LYS A 187 17.02 25.86 47.99
C LYS A 187 16.78 24.97 49.22
N LYS A 188 17.42 23.80 49.23
CA LYS A 188 18.29 23.29 50.30
C LYS A 188 19.45 22.56 49.66
#